data_AF-A0A2X2SPU5-F1
#
_entry.id   AF-A0A2X2SPU5-F1
#
_cell.length_a   1.000
_cell.length_b   1.000
_cell.length_c   1.000
_cell.angle_alpha   90.00
_cell.angle_beta   90.00
_cell.angle_gamma   90.00
#
_symmetry.space_group_name_H-M   'P 1'
#
loop_
_entity.id
_entity.type
_entity.pdbx_description
1 polymer ?
#
loop_
_entity_poly.entity_id
_entity_poly.type
_entity_poly.pdbx_seq_one_letter_code
_entity_poly.pdbx_strand_id
1 'polypeptide(L)'
;MKPRKKIDNEKYTDEELKQALIKANGQPTKAAEMLGVTYSSVYSRTRKKPELLEVQKAYRARVFNEVANTMTLIAMAGIIKEPLTDEDGTVIQGKFRDVPVDYKTRMQAMQSIISTFRVEDGITDKLDLTTAGNPLSSNINIEIIDKREQVRTDDDDTNN
;
A
#
# COMPACT_ATOMS: atom_id res chain seq x y z
N MET A 1 -31.01 -4.07 -20.63
CA MET A 1 -30.17 -4.14 -19.42
C MET A 1 -30.95 -3.51 -18.27
N LYS A 2 -31.36 -4.26 -17.24
CA LYS A 2 -32.01 -3.65 -16.06
C LYS A 2 -30.95 -2.87 -15.27
N PRO A 3 -31.23 -1.65 -14.78
CA PRO A 3 -30.31 -0.96 -13.89
C PRO A 3 -30.17 -1.82 -12.64
N ARG A 4 -28.94 -2.26 -12.34
CA ARG A 4 -28.63 -2.90 -11.05
C ARG A 4 -28.92 -1.86 -9.98
N LYS A 5 -29.92 -2.10 -9.14
CA LYS A 5 -30.13 -1.35 -7.90
C LYS A 5 -28.81 -1.30 -7.15
N LYS A 6 -28.25 -0.10 -6.92
CA LYS A 6 -27.19 0.09 -5.94
C LYS A 6 -27.79 -0.29 -4.60
N ILE A 7 -27.36 -1.43 -4.06
CA ILE A 7 -27.67 -1.80 -2.70
C ILE A 7 -26.73 -0.94 -1.85
N ASP A 8 -27.18 0.24 -1.45
CA ASP A 8 -26.53 1.05 -0.42
C ASP A 8 -26.76 0.36 0.94
N ASN A 9 -26.13 -0.80 1.13
CA ASN A 9 -25.96 -1.41 2.46
C ASN A 9 -24.67 -0.84 3.06
N GLU A 10 -24.63 0.47 3.28
CA GLU A 10 -23.51 1.10 3.97
C GLU A 10 -23.57 0.67 5.44
N LYS A 11 -22.85 -0.40 5.79
CA LYS A 11 -22.70 -0.96 7.15
C LYS A 11 -22.15 0.03 8.20
N TYR A 12 -21.78 1.24 7.78
CA TYR A 12 -21.15 2.27 8.59
C TYR A 12 -21.47 3.65 8.00
N THR A 13 -21.37 4.69 8.82
CA THR A 13 -21.54 6.10 8.48
C THR A 13 -20.22 6.74 8.05
N ASP A 14 -20.26 7.94 7.47
CA ASP A 14 -19.03 8.67 7.16
C ASP A 14 -18.24 9.03 8.40
N GLU A 15 -18.91 9.36 9.49
CA GLU A 15 -18.24 9.65 10.77
C GLU A 15 -17.56 8.41 11.33
N GLU A 16 -18.18 7.24 11.27
CA GLU A 16 -17.52 5.98 11.65
C GLU A 16 -16.30 5.69 10.77
N LEU A 17 -16.39 5.95 9.46
CA LEU A 17 -15.25 5.82 8.56
C LEU A 17 -14.15 6.85 8.86
N LYS A 18 -14.50 8.09 9.16
CA LYS A 18 -13.57 9.13 9.56
C LYS A 18 -12.81 8.72 10.82
N GLN A 19 -13.52 8.26 11.85
CA GLN A 19 -12.92 7.78 13.09
C GLN A 19 -12.05 6.55 12.87
N ALA A 20 -12.49 5.61 12.03
CA ALA A 20 -11.68 4.44 11.66
C ALA A 20 -10.40 4.86 10.92
N LEU A 21 -10.47 5.81 9.99
CA LEU A 21 -9.30 6.35 9.28
C LEU A 21 -8.33 7.06 10.23
N ILE A 22 -8.83 7.84 11.20
CA ILE A 22 -8.02 8.49 12.23
C ILE A 22 -7.26 7.44 13.06
N LYS A 23 -7.98 6.45 13.61
CA LYS A 23 -7.40 5.36 14.42
C LYS A 23 -6.45 4.47 13.63
N ALA A 24 -6.71 4.31 12.34
CA ALA A 24 -5.89 3.53 11.41
C ALA A 24 -4.75 4.34 10.76
N ASN A 25 -4.47 5.57 11.23
CA ASN A 25 -3.42 6.42 10.66
C ASN A 25 -3.56 6.65 9.14
N GLY A 26 -4.80 6.77 8.67
CA GLY A 26 -5.14 6.96 7.26
C GLY A 26 -4.95 5.72 6.38
N GLN A 27 -4.76 4.53 6.97
CA GLN A 27 -4.64 3.26 6.23
C GLN A 27 -6.03 2.63 5.96
N PRO A 28 -6.49 2.56 4.69
CA PRO A 28 -7.83 2.06 4.40
C PRO A 28 -8.02 0.57 4.71
N THR A 29 -6.96 -0.23 4.62
CA THR A 29 -7.00 -1.67 4.95
C THR A 29 -7.31 -1.87 6.43
N LYS A 30 -6.61 -1.14 7.31
CA LYS A 30 -6.85 -1.19 8.76
C LYS A 30 -8.19 -0.57 9.16
N ALA A 31 -8.61 0.50 8.50
CA ALA A 31 -9.96 1.04 8.69
C ALA A 31 -11.04 0.02 8.29
N ALA A 32 -10.84 -0.74 7.21
CA ALA A 32 -11.76 -1.78 6.76
C ALA A 32 -11.85 -2.95 7.76
N GLU A 33 -10.72 -3.39 8.32
CA GLU A 33 -10.66 -4.37 9.40
C GLU A 33 -11.47 -3.90 10.63
N MET A 34 -11.26 -2.65 11.08
CA MET A 34 -11.96 -2.07 12.23
C MET A 34 -13.48 -1.99 12.02
N LEU A 35 -13.92 -1.72 10.79
CA LEU A 35 -15.33 -1.58 10.44
C LEU A 35 -16.00 -2.91 10.05
N GLY A 36 -15.26 -4.02 9.98
CA GLY A 36 -15.79 -5.31 9.54
C GLY A 36 -16.30 -5.31 8.10
N VAL A 37 -15.64 -4.54 7.22
CA VAL A 37 -16.02 -4.36 5.81
C VAL A 37 -14.85 -4.61 4.87
N THR A 38 -15.11 -4.62 3.57
CA THR A 38 -14.06 -4.82 2.57
C THR A 38 -13.27 -3.53 2.31
N TYR A 39 -11.98 -3.67 2.02
CA TYR A 39 -11.12 -2.56 1.57
C TYR A 39 -11.76 -1.75 0.43
N SER A 40 -12.34 -2.43 -0.56
CA SER A 40 -12.94 -1.77 -1.73
C SER A 40 -14.09 -0.83 -1.36
N SER A 41 -14.87 -1.16 -0.32
CA SER A 41 -15.95 -0.30 0.17
C SER A 41 -15.40 1.00 0.76
N VAL A 42 -14.41 0.88 1.65
CA VAL A 42 -13.70 2.00 2.29
C VAL A 42 -13.03 2.87 1.24
N TYR A 43 -12.22 2.27 0.36
CA TYR A 43 -11.50 2.98 -0.69
C TYR A 43 -12.45 3.76 -1.59
N SER A 44 -13.53 3.13 -2.06
CA SER A 44 -14.49 3.79 -2.96
C SER A 44 -15.20 4.96 -2.28
N ARG A 45 -15.57 4.82 -1.00
CA ARG A 45 -16.27 5.88 -0.26
C ARG A 45 -15.35 7.03 0.08
N THR A 46 -14.12 6.76 0.51
CA THR A 46 -13.09 7.79 0.76
C THR A 46 -12.80 8.60 -0.50
N ARG A 47 -12.76 7.99 -1.69
CA ARG A 47 -12.53 8.74 -2.95
C ARG A 47 -13.73 9.58 -3.40
N LYS A 48 -14.93 9.26 -2.95
CA LYS A 48 -16.16 10.01 -3.30
C LYS A 48 -16.41 11.20 -2.37
N LYS A 49 -15.77 11.24 -1.20
CA LYS A 49 -16.02 12.26 -0.16
C LYS A 49 -14.73 13.02 0.14
N PRO A 50 -14.63 14.31 -0.28
CA PRO A 50 -13.42 15.11 -0.13
C PRO A 50 -12.88 15.15 1.32
N GLU A 51 -13.76 15.30 2.30
CA GLU A 51 -13.39 15.35 3.71
C GLU A 51 -12.70 14.07 4.20
N LEU A 52 -13.23 12.89 3.83
CA LEU A 52 -12.62 11.61 4.20
C LEU A 52 -11.26 11.42 3.52
N LEU A 53 -11.13 11.88 2.27
CA LEU A 53 -9.86 11.85 1.55
C LEU A 53 -8.82 12.76 2.21
N GLU A 54 -9.23 13.93 2.67
CA GLU A 54 -8.35 14.86 3.39
C GLU A 54 -7.88 14.27 4.72
N VAL A 55 -8.78 13.71 5.52
CA VAL A 55 -8.45 12.99 6.75
C VAL A 55 -7.48 11.84 6.47
N GLN A 56 -7.73 11.03 5.44
CA GLN A 56 -6.83 9.96 5.04
C GLN A 56 -5.42 10.50 4.74
N LYS A 57 -5.31 11.54 3.92
CA LYS A 57 -4.02 12.12 3.51
C LYS A 57 -3.29 12.76 4.70
N ALA A 58 -3.99 13.53 5.53
CA ALA A 58 -3.41 14.23 6.68
C ALA A 58 -2.79 13.23 7.68
N TYR A 59 -3.51 12.16 8.02
CA TYR A 59 -3.01 11.17 8.97
C TYR A 59 -1.88 10.31 8.39
N ARG A 60 -1.89 10.02 7.08
CA ARG A 60 -0.73 9.39 6.43
C ARG A 60 0.50 10.29 6.41
N ALA A 61 0.32 11.58 6.13
CA ALA A 61 1.39 12.56 6.15
C ALA A 61 1.99 12.71 7.57
N ARG A 62 1.14 12.72 8.61
CA ARG A 62 1.60 12.74 10.00
C ARG A 62 2.50 11.55 10.32
N VAL A 63 2.06 10.32 10.01
CA VAL A 63 2.88 9.12 10.28
C VAL A 63 4.16 9.13 9.48
N PHE A 64 4.13 9.56 8.23
CA PHE A 64 5.34 9.72 7.43
C PHE A 64 6.32 10.69 8.08
N ASN A 65 5.85 11.85 8.55
CA ASN A 65 6.69 12.83 9.24
C ASN A 65 7.27 12.28 10.55
N GLU A 66 6.50 11.52 11.33
CA GLU A 66 6.96 10.88 12.56
C GLU A 66 8.07 9.84 12.29
N VAL A 67 7.88 9.01 11.26
CA VAL A 67 8.90 8.04 10.83
C VAL A 67 10.13 8.76 10.29
N ALA A 68 9.98 9.78 9.44
CA ALA A 68 11.10 10.54 8.90
C ALA A 68 11.93 11.22 10.01
N ASN A 69 11.26 11.80 11.01
CA ASN A 69 11.92 12.39 12.18
C ASN A 69 12.67 11.33 13.00
N THR A 70 12.08 10.15 13.20
CA THR A 70 12.73 9.03 13.89
C THR A 70 13.96 8.55 13.13
N MET A 71 13.85 8.38 11.81
CA MET A 71 14.97 7.99 10.96
C MET A 71 16.09 9.03 10.99
N THR A 72 15.74 10.32 11.05
CA THR A 72 16.71 11.42 11.16
C THR A 72 17.46 11.34 12.50
N LEU A 73 16.76 11.06 13.60
CA LEU A 73 17.37 10.85 14.91
C LEU A 73 18.35 9.66 14.88
N ILE A 74 17.94 8.53 14.28
CA ILE A 74 18.79 7.33 14.13
C ILE A 74 20.04 7.67 13.30
N ALA A 75 19.86 8.27 12.13
CA ALA A 75 20.95 8.62 11.24
C ALA A 75 21.97 9.57 11.89
N MET A 76 21.48 10.68 12.43
CA MET A 76 22.32 11.79 12.90
C MET A 76 22.85 11.57 14.31
N ALA A 77 21.95 11.29 15.27
CA ALA A 77 22.31 11.14 16.68
C ALA A 77 22.76 9.70 17.03
N GLY A 78 22.46 8.71 16.18
CA GLY A 78 22.86 7.33 16.42
C GLY A 78 22.12 6.68 17.58
N ILE A 79 20.90 7.14 17.89
CA ILE A 79 20.07 6.64 18.98
C ILE A 79 18.66 6.31 18.50
N ILE A 80 18.04 5.33 19.17
CA ILE A 80 16.61 5.00 19.03
C ILE A 80 15.94 5.08 20.41
N LYS A 81 14.67 5.48 20.43
CA LYS A 81 13.84 5.48 21.63
C LYS A 81 13.18 4.13 21.81
N GLU A 82 13.71 3.33 22.74
CA GLU A 82 13.13 2.05 23.09
C GLU A 82 12.11 2.22 24.23
N PRO A 83 10.87 1.70 24.10
CA PRO A 83 9.88 1.81 25.17
C PRO A 83 10.32 1.01 26.40
N LEU A 84 10.12 1.59 27.59
CA LEU A 84 10.33 0.88 28.84
C LEU A 84 9.14 -0.04 29.11
N THR A 85 9.43 -1.25 29.56
CA THR A 85 8.41 -2.21 30.02
C THR A 85 8.39 -2.28 31.54
N ASP A 86 7.23 -2.60 32.11
CA ASP A 86 7.12 -2.99 33.51
C ASP A 86 7.63 -4.43 33.74
N GLU A 87 7.47 -4.92 34.97
CA GLU A 87 7.89 -6.26 35.40
C GLU A 87 7.15 -7.38 34.64
N ASP A 88 5.96 -7.09 34.13
CA ASP A 88 5.13 -8.01 33.34
C ASP A 88 5.42 -7.95 31.83
N GLY A 89 6.38 -7.12 31.40
CA GLY A 89 6.72 -6.92 30.01
C GLY A 89 5.75 -6.02 29.24
N THR A 90 4.84 -5.34 29.93
CA THR A 90 3.89 -4.40 29.33
C THR A 90 4.57 -3.05 29.12
N VAL A 91 4.37 -2.46 27.93
CA VAL A 91 4.95 -1.15 27.60
C VAL A 91 4.34 -0.05 28.48
N ILE A 92 5.21 0.67 29.20
CA ILE A 92 4.83 1.84 29.99
C ILE A 92 4.70 3.04 29.05
N GLN A 93 3.47 3.51 28.84
CA GLN A 93 3.21 4.62 27.93
C GLN A 93 4.02 5.87 28.30
N GLY A 94 4.63 6.49 27.28
CA GLY A 94 5.37 7.74 27.43
C GLY A 94 6.77 7.61 28.04
N LYS A 95 7.17 6.42 28.50
CA LYS A 95 8.50 6.17 29.05
C LYS A 95 9.39 5.46 28.03
N PHE A 96 10.49 6.11 27.68
CA PHE A 96 11.45 5.61 26.71
C PHE A 96 12.87 5.75 27.27
N ARG A 97 13.76 4.88 26.82
CA ARG A 97 15.21 5.03 26.98
C ARG A 97 15.88 5.20 25.64
N ASP A 98 16.94 6.00 25.61
CA ASP A 98 17.77 6.14 24.42
C ASP A 98 18.76 4.97 24.35
N VAL A 99 18.78 4.27 23.22
CA VAL A 99 19.64 3.12 22.96
C VAL A 99 20.52 3.42 21.76
N PRO A 100 21.86 3.20 21.84
CA PRO A 100 22.74 3.43 20.71
C PRO A 100 22.44 2.47 19.56
N VAL A 101 22.59 2.99 18.34
CA VAL A 101 22.38 2.25 17.09
C VAL A 101 23.71 2.06 16.39
N ASP A 102 23.92 0.87 15.83
CA ASP A 102 25.16 0.52 15.13
C ASP A 102 25.33 1.27 13.80
N TYR A 103 26.57 1.37 13.33
CA TYR A 103 26.91 2.14 12.14
C TYR A 103 26.15 1.69 10.88
N LYS A 104 25.93 0.37 10.69
CA LYS A 104 25.23 -0.15 9.52
C LYS A 104 23.78 0.33 9.48
N THR A 105 23.08 0.22 10.61
CA THR A 105 21.69 0.69 10.71
C THR A 105 21.58 2.20 10.51
N ARG A 106 22.55 2.98 11.00
CA ARG A 106 22.63 4.43 10.73
C ARG A 106 22.77 4.73 9.24
N MET A 107 23.66 4.02 8.54
CA MET A 107 23.85 4.18 7.09
C MET A 107 22.59 3.79 6.29
N GLN A 108 21.90 2.73 6.68
CA GLN A 108 20.62 2.34 6.08
C GLN A 108 19.54 3.40 6.31
N ALA A 109 19.52 4.02 7.48
CA ALA A 109 18.61 5.12 7.77
C ALA A 109 18.88 6.34 6.89
N MET A 110 20.15 6.73 6.75
CA MET A 110 20.56 7.80 5.83
C MET A 110 20.14 7.52 4.39
N GLN A 111 20.38 6.30 3.89
CA GLN A 111 19.97 5.90 2.52
C GLN A 111 18.45 6.00 2.33
N SER A 112 17.67 5.58 3.33
CA SER A 112 16.20 5.63 3.29
C SER A 112 15.68 7.07 3.32
N ILE A 113 16.33 7.96 4.06
CA ILE A 113 16.00 9.38 4.08
C ILE A 113 16.33 10.03 2.72
N ILE A 114 17.52 9.77 2.18
CA ILE A 114 17.96 10.31 0.88
C ILE A 114 17.02 9.86 -0.25
N SER A 115 16.61 8.59 -0.26
CA SER A 115 15.67 8.07 -1.27
C SER A 115 14.29 8.74 -1.18
N THR A 116 13.90 9.19 0.01
CA THR A 116 12.67 9.92 0.25
C THR A 116 12.72 11.36 -0.28
N PHE A 117 13.89 12.01 -0.24
CA PHE A 117 14.14 13.35 -0.79
C PHE A 117 14.45 13.38 -2.30
N ARG A 118 14.30 12.27 -3.03
CA ARG A 118 14.49 12.18 -4.50
C ARG A 118 13.51 13.03 -5.33
N VAL A 119 12.81 13.98 -4.73
CA VAL A 119 11.91 14.89 -5.42
C VAL A 119 12.52 16.29 -5.37
N GLU A 120 12.93 16.75 -6.56
CA GLU A 120 13.46 18.06 -6.98
C GLU A 120 14.98 18.20 -7.23
N ASP A 121 15.91 17.66 -6.42
CA ASP A 121 17.37 17.86 -6.67
C ASP A 121 18.28 16.64 -6.33
N GLY A 122 17.73 15.42 -6.26
CA GLY A 122 18.44 14.21 -5.80
C GLY A 122 18.40 13.03 -6.78
N ILE A 123 19.53 12.31 -6.86
CA ILE A 123 19.85 11.11 -7.67
C ILE A 123 18.60 10.47 -8.29
N THR A 124 18.33 10.74 -9.57
CA THR A 124 17.35 9.98 -10.33
C THR A 124 17.99 8.63 -10.72
N ASP A 125 17.34 7.50 -10.43
CA ASP A 125 17.70 6.24 -11.11
C ASP A 125 17.27 6.37 -12.57
N LYS A 126 18.12 7.01 -13.39
CA LYS A 126 17.96 7.03 -14.84
C LYS A 126 18.45 5.69 -15.37
N LEU A 127 17.51 4.85 -15.78
CA LEU A 127 17.82 3.68 -16.59
C LEU A 127 17.98 4.15 -18.05
N ASP A 128 19.22 4.41 -18.47
CA ASP A 128 19.52 4.82 -19.84
C ASP A 128 19.59 3.57 -20.74
N LEU A 129 18.48 3.22 -21.37
CA LEU A 129 18.40 2.12 -22.33
C LEU A 129 18.94 2.59 -23.69
N THR A 130 20.24 2.49 -23.89
CA THR A 130 20.86 2.71 -25.20
C THR A 130 20.70 1.44 -26.03
N THR A 131 19.87 1.48 -27.08
CA THR A 131 19.69 0.31 -27.96
C THR A 131 20.72 0.21 -29.08
N ALA A 132 21.76 1.05 -29.09
CA ALA A 132 22.77 1.11 -30.16
C ALA A 132 22.17 1.12 -31.58
N GLY A 133 20.99 1.73 -31.75
CA GLY A 133 20.26 1.79 -33.02
C GLY A 133 19.32 0.60 -33.30
N ASN A 134 19.24 -0.40 -32.42
CA ASN A 134 18.32 -1.52 -32.58
C ASN A 134 16.91 -1.18 -32.04
N PRO A 135 15.83 -1.56 -32.75
CA PRO A 135 14.47 -1.37 -32.25
C PRO A 135 14.20 -2.29 -31.05
N LEU A 136 13.54 -1.76 -30.02
CA LEU A 136 13.02 -2.57 -28.91
C LEU A 136 11.91 -3.47 -29.45
N SER A 137 12.20 -4.77 -29.61
CA SER A 137 11.21 -5.73 -30.10
C SER A 137 10.21 -6.08 -28.99
N SER A 138 9.04 -5.46 -28.99
CA SER A 138 7.87 -5.93 -28.24
C SER A 138 7.12 -6.96 -29.05
N ASN A 139 7.67 -8.18 -29.16
CA ASN A 139 7.00 -9.29 -29.85
C ASN A 139 6.10 -10.04 -28.86
N ILE A 140 4.83 -9.61 -28.74
CA ILE A 140 3.78 -10.44 -28.15
C ILE A 140 3.14 -11.21 -29.32
N ASN A 141 3.42 -12.51 -29.43
CA ASN A 141 2.66 -13.40 -30.31
C ASN A 141 1.44 -13.90 -29.55
N ILE A 142 0.24 -13.49 -29.98
CA ILE A 142 -1.03 -14.04 -29.51
C ILE A 142 -1.51 -15.04 -30.55
N GLU A 143 -1.56 -16.32 -30.19
CA GLU A 143 -2.10 -17.38 -31.02
C GLU A 143 -3.53 -17.68 -30.55
N ILE A 144 -4.52 -17.53 -31.44
CA ILE A 144 -5.94 -17.83 -31.16
C ILE A 144 -6.25 -19.18 -31.79
N ILE A 145 -6.46 -20.20 -30.95
CA ILE A 145 -6.85 -21.55 -31.39
C ILE A 145 -8.38 -21.67 -31.27
N ASP A 146 -9.09 -21.81 -32.40
CA ASP A 146 -10.53 -22.14 -32.42
C ASP A 146 -10.69 -23.66 -32.19
N LYS A 147 -11.32 -24.05 -31.08
CA LYS A 147 -11.48 -25.46 -30.68
C LYS A 147 -12.75 -26.14 -31.23
N ARG A 148 -13.42 -25.53 -32.22
CA ARG A 148 -14.68 -26.09 -32.76
C ARG A 148 -14.54 -27.33 -33.64
N GLU A 149 -13.34 -27.71 -34.08
CA GLU A 149 -13.12 -28.93 -34.87
C GLU A 149 -12.95 -30.23 -34.05
N GLN A 150 -13.00 -30.17 -32.71
CA GLN A 150 -12.90 -31.38 -31.86
C GLN A 150 -14.27 -31.97 -31.46
N VAL A 151 -15.34 -31.63 -32.16
CA VAL A 151 -16.61 -32.35 -32.01
C VAL A 151 -16.54 -33.57 -32.92
N ARG A 152 -16.11 -34.71 -32.37
CA ARG A 152 -16.38 -36.01 -32.98
C ARG A 152 -17.90 -36.15 -33.10
N THR A 153 -18.40 -36.25 -34.32
CA THR A 153 -19.70 -36.87 -34.57
C THR A 153 -19.50 -38.35 -34.35
N ASP A 154 -20.03 -38.88 -33.25
CA ASP A 154 -20.23 -40.31 -33.13
C ASP A 154 -21.20 -40.70 -34.24
N ASP A 155 -20.69 -41.34 -35.30
CA ASP A 155 -21.52 -41.94 -36.33
C ASP A 155 -22.34 -43.07 -35.68
N ASP A 156 -23.65 -42.89 -35.66
CA ASP A 156 -24.62 -43.92 -35.31
C ASP A 156 -24.47 -45.10 -36.30
N ASP A 157 -23.89 -46.21 -35.83
CA ASP A 157 -23.97 -47.52 -36.45
C ASP A 157 -25.44 -47.97 -36.54
N THR A 158 -26.10 -47.62 -37.65
CA THR A 158 -27.30 -48.33 -38.11
C THR A 158 -27.26 -48.45 -39.63
N ASN A 159 -26.79 -49.60 -40.13
CA ASN A 159 -27.51 -50.35 -41.17
C ASN A 159 -26.87 -51.71 -41.52
N ASN A 160 -27.74 -52.73 -41.40
CA ASN A 160 -27.79 -53.99 -42.15
C ASN A 160 -26.88 -55.16 -41.75
#